data_AF-A0A1T5FXS8-F1
#
_entry.id   AF-A0A1T5FXS8-F1
#
_cell.length_a   1.000
_cell.length_b   1.000
_cell.length_c   1.000
_cell.angle_alpha   90.00
_cell.angle_beta   90.00
_cell.angle_gamma   90.00
#
_symmetry.space_group_name_H-M   'P 1'
#
loop_
_entity.id
_entity.type
_entity.pdbx_description
1 polymer ?
#
loop_
_entity_poly.entity_id
_entity_poly.type
_entity_poly.pdbx_seq_one_letter_code
_entity_poly.pdbx_strand_id
1 'polypeptide(L)'
;MDNKRIRLDDLKKEVPFQVPEDYFDKLPQMIQSRIPSEPVRKPVIGWSWQRSLALVSAMALILVLVWVTVPERQGSLGQEPLSGISNASIVSYLEDQDMSYYDLSEHKVVQKAFDTDSTVLFYLDGLEDDILRQQLQESVSSAETI
;
A
#
# COMPACT_ATOMS: atom_id res chain seq x y z
N MET A 1 -22.31 63.31 52.43
CA MET A 1 -20.96 62.75 52.30
C MET A 1 -20.43 63.22 50.97
N ASP A 2 -19.57 64.25 50.99
CA ASP A 2 -19.17 64.95 49.77
C ASP A 2 -18.01 64.22 49.09
N ASN A 3 -18.25 63.70 47.89
CA ASN A 3 -17.26 63.01 47.07
C ASN A 3 -16.35 64.03 46.39
N LYS A 4 -15.27 64.41 47.08
CA LYS A 4 -14.27 65.36 46.57
C LYS A 4 -13.40 64.66 45.51
N ARG A 5 -13.69 64.94 44.23
CA ARG A 5 -12.92 64.44 43.08
C ARG A 5 -11.50 65.02 43.12
N ILE A 6 -10.50 64.19 43.43
CA ILE A 6 -9.08 64.59 43.39
C ILE A 6 -8.70 64.88 41.93
N ARG A 7 -8.32 66.12 41.63
CA ARG A 7 -7.81 66.52 40.32
C ARG A 7 -6.30 66.27 40.28
N LEU A 8 -5.79 65.81 39.15
CA LEU A 8 -4.36 65.53 38.97
C LEU A 8 -3.49 66.79 39.16
N ASP A 9 -4.07 67.97 38.92
CA ASP A 9 -3.42 69.27 39.11
C ASP A 9 -3.24 69.65 40.59
N ASP A 10 -4.00 69.03 41.51
CA ASP A 10 -3.88 69.23 42.97
C ASP A 10 -2.80 68.32 43.61
N LEU A 11 -2.19 67.41 42.84
CA LEU A 11 -1.12 66.53 43.32
C LEU A 11 0.24 67.21 43.21
N LYS A 12 0.97 67.24 44.32
CA LYS A 12 2.33 67.77 44.37
C LYS A 12 3.23 66.92 43.46
N LYS A 13 3.72 67.50 42.36
CA LYS A 13 4.64 66.87 41.40
C LYS A 13 6.05 66.80 42.00
N GLU A 14 6.21 66.02 43.04
CA GLU A 14 7.52 65.71 43.61
C GLU A 14 8.02 64.42 42.98
N VAL A 15 9.30 64.39 42.65
CA VAL A 15 9.99 63.17 42.21
C VAL A 15 10.72 62.61 43.43
N PRO A 16 10.08 61.74 44.24
CA PRO A 16 10.65 61.26 45.50
C PRO A 16 11.84 60.33 45.30
N PHE A 17 12.03 59.82 44.08
CA PHE A 17 13.11 58.89 43.74
C PHE A 17 14.09 59.57 42.79
N GLN A 18 15.34 59.62 43.21
CA GLN A 18 16.47 60.03 42.38
C GLN A 18 17.31 58.79 42.10
N VAL A 19 17.67 58.62 40.82
CA VAL A 19 18.59 57.56 40.41
C VAL A 19 20.02 58.05 40.55
N PRO A 20 20.98 57.16 40.88
CA PRO A 20 22.39 57.48 40.81
C PRO A 20 22.81 57.86 39.39
N GLU A 21 23.82 58.73 39.29
CA GLU A 21 24.53 59.03 38.04
C GLU A 21 24.99 57.72 37.35
N ASP A 22 24.85 57.67 36.03
CA ASP A 22 25.18 56.53 35.15
C ASP A 22 24.45 55.19 35.45
N TYR A 23 23.37 55.18 36.24
CA TYR A 23 22.64 53.94 36.55
C TYR A 23 22.14 53.25 35.26
N PHE A 24 21.53 54.02 34.37
CA PHE A 24 20.98 53.51 33.12
C PHE A 24 22.07 53.11 32.10
N ASP A 25 23.26 53.71 32.18
CA ASP A 25 24.39 53.37 31.31
C ASP A 25 25.04 52.03 31.72
N LYS A 26 25.05 51.72 33.02
CA LYS A 26 25.62 50.46 33.56
C LYS A 26 24.62 49.30 33.57
N LEU A 27 23.33 49.60 33.49
CA LEU A 27 22.25 48.62 33.54
C LEU A 27 22.38 47.49 32.49
N PRO A 28 22.69 47.76 31.20
CA PRO A 28 22.82 46.70 30.19
C PRO A 28 23.91 45.68 30.54
N GLN A 29 25.05 46.17 31.05
CA GLN A 29 26.17 45.32 31.44
C GLN A 29 25.84 44.48 32.68
N MET A 30 25.11 45.05 33.65
CA MET A 30 24.63 44.31 34.82
C MET A 30 23.62 43.22 34.46
N ILE A 31 22.78 43.46 33.46
CA ILE A 31 21.84 42.44 32.97
C ILE A 31 22.61 41.33 32.26
N GLN A 32 23.52 41.67 31.36
CA GLN A 32 24.32 40.68 30.63
C GLN A 32 25.16 39.79 31.55
N SER A 33 25.75 40.35 32.63
CA SER A 33 26.54 39.56 33.58
C SER A 33 25.70 38.61 34.44
N ARG A 34 24.40 38.89 34.59
CA ARG A 34 23.45 38.05 35.33
C ARG A 34 22.76 37.01 34.47
N ILE A 35 22.84 37.11 33.14
CA ILE A 35 22.33 36.08 32.24
C ILE A 35 23.37 34.96 32.20
N PRO A 36 23.10 33.76 32.75
CA PRO A 36 23.99 32.63 32.58
C PRO A 36 24.12 32.34 31.08
N SER A 37 25.35 32.28 30.58
CA SER A 37 25.60 31.81 29.23
C SER A 37 25.04 30.40 29.11
N GLU A 38 24.06 30.20 28.23
CA GLU A 38 23.50 28.87 28.00
C GLU A 38 24.67 27.97 27.57
N PRO A 39 24.94 26.86 28.30
CA PRO A 39 26.02 25.98 27.92
C PRO A 39 25.74 25.50 26.52
N VAL A 40 26.67 25.76 25.59
CA VAL A 40 26.63 25.23 24.23
C VAL A 40 26.35 23.74 24.38
N ARG A 41 25.14 23.33 23.99
CA ARG A 41 24.65 21.96 24.14
C ARG A 41 25.55 21.08 23.29
N LYS A 42 26.61 20.55 23.91
CA LYS A 42 27.46 19.55 23.27
C LYS A 42 26.57 18.33 23.05
N PRO A 43 26.40 17.84 21.81
CA PRO A 43 25.62 16.63 21.59
C PRO A 43 26.28 15.50 22.38
N VAL A 44 25.54 14.98 23.37
CA VAL A 44 25.98 13.87 24.23
C VAL A 44 26.02 12.53 23.49
N ILE A 45 25.50 12.50 22.26
CA ILE A 45 25.54 11.36 21.36
C ILE A 45 26.58 11.67 20.27
N GLY A 46 27.81 11.23 20.51
CA GLY A 46 28.76 10.97 19.42
C GLY A 46 28.32 9.67 18.76
N TRP A 47 27.51 9.76 17.71
CA TRP A 47 27.13 8.60 16.89
C TRP A 47 28.41 8.01 16.29
N SER A 48 28.95 6.98 16.94
CA SER A 48 30.13 6.30 16.42
C SER A 48 29.75 5.56 15.15
N TRP A 49 30.38 5.94 14.03
CA TRP A 49 30.23 5.28 12.72
C TRP A 49 30.51 3.76 12.76
N GLN A 50 31.13 3.28 13.83
CA GLN A 50 31.36 1.87 14.12
C GLN A 50 30.06 1.12 14.45
N ARG A 51 29.06 1.78 15.07
CA ARG A 51 27.73 1.18 15.34
C ARG A 51 26.86 1.09 14.08
N SER A 52 27.01 2.01 13.13
CA SER A 52 26.35 1.91 11.83
C SER A 52 26.94 0.80 10.95
N LEU A 53 28.26 0.54 11.03
CA LEU A 53 28.87 -0.55 10.25
C LEU A 53 28.42 -1.94 10.72
N ALA A 54 28.20 -2.13 12.02
CA ALA A 54 27.70 -3.38 12.59
C ALA A 54 26.24 -3.68 12.19
N LEU A 55 25.41 -2.66 11.96
CA LEU A 55 24.03 -2.84 11.49
C LEU A 55 23.96 -3.17 10.00
N VAL A 56 24.88 -2.64 9.19
CA VAL A 56 24.92 -2.92 7.74
C VAL A 56 25.26 -4.38 7.46
N SER A 57 26.17 -5.00 8.24
CA SER A 57 26.50 -6.42 8.06
C SER A 57 25.32 -7.35 8.38
N ALA A 58 24.53 -7.02 9.41
CA ALA A 58 23.34 -7.78 9.77
C ALA A 58 22.25 -7.70 8.68
N MET A 59 22.02 -6.51 8.11
CA MET A 59 21.07 -6.34 7.00
C MET A 59 21.51 -7.06 5.72
N ALA A 60 22.81 -7.05 5.40
CA ALA A 60 23.35 -7.79 4.25
C ALA A 60 23.15 -9.31 4.41
N LEU A 61 23.38 -9.86 5.60
CA LEU A 61 23.13 -11.28 5.88
C LEU A 61 21.66 -11.65 5.73
N ILE A 62 20.74 -10.79 6.20
CA ILE A 62 19.30 -11.02 6.04
C ILE A 62 18.91 -11.01 4.55
N LEU A 63 19.41 -10.08 3.75
CA LEU A 63 19.13 -10.04 2.30
C LEU A 63 19.67 -11.27 1.57
N VAL A 64 20.88 -11.74 1.93
CA VAL A 64 21.45 -12.97 1.37
C VAL A 64 20.62 -14.19 1.78
N LEU A 65 20.20 -14.28 3.04
CA LEU A 65 19.34 -15.38 3.51
C LEU A 65 17.97 -15.35 2.85
N VAL A 66 17.37 -14.18 2.64
CA VAL A 66 16.12 -14.02 1.89
C VAL A 66 16.32 -14.46 0.44
N TRP A 67 17.42 -14.07 -0.21
CA TRP A 67 17.72 -14.51 -1.57
C TRP A 67 17.91 -16.03 -1.68
N VAL A 68 18.57 -16.67 -0.70
CA VAL A 68 18.76 -18.13 -0.65
C VAL A 68 17.47 -18.88 -0.28
N THR A 69 16.62 -18.28 0.55
CA THR A 69 15.44 -18.97 1.12
C THR A 69 14.15 -18.67 0.39
N VAL A 70 14.07 -17.61 -0.43
CA VAL A 70 12.88 -17.36 -1.24
C VAL A 70 12.83 -18.39 -2.35
N PRO A 71 11.94 -19.40 -2.29
CA PRO A 71 11.75 -20.27 -3.44
C PRO A 71 11.28 -19.38 -4.60
N GLU A 72 11.86 -19.60 -5.78
CA GLU A 72 11.31 -19.12 -7.05
C GLU A 72 9.80 -19.36 -6.98
N ARG A 73 9.01 -18.28 -6.80
CA ARG A 73 7.57 -18.41 -6.86
C ARG A 73 7.33 -18.97 -8.24
N GLN A 74 6.86 -20.22 -8.30
CA GLN A 74 6.49 -20.87 -9.54
C GLN A 74 5.49 -19.92 -10.20
N GLY A 75 5.99 -19.08 -11.11
CA GLY A 75 5.15 -18.28 -11.97
C GLY A 75 4.22 -19.27 -12.65
N SER A 76 2.95 -18.87 -12.78
CA SER A 76 1.87 -19.61 -13.48
C SER A 76 2.48 -20.66 -14.38
N LEU A 77 2.30 -21.95 -14.02
CA LEU A 77 2.79 -23.10 -14.78
C LEU A 77 2.81 -22.69 -16.25
N GLY A 78 4.01 -22.56 -16.83
CA GLY A 78 4.15 -22.16 -18.23
C GLY A 78 3.28 -23.07 -19.09
N GLN A 79 3.08 -22.78 -20.38
CA GLN A 79 2.31 -23.68 -21.24
C GLN A 79 3.03 -25.02 -21.51
N GLU A 80 4.30 -25.13 -21.07
CA GLU A 80 5.20 -26.27 -21.26
C GLU A 80 4.82 -27.57 -20.52
N PRO A 81 4.39 -27.57 -19.23
CA PRO A 81 3.99 -28.79 -18.52
C PRO A 81 2.60 -29.29 -18.93
N LEU A 82 1.77 -28.41 -19.52
CA LEU A 82 0.39 -28.73 -19.91
C LEU A 82 0.30 -29.27 -21.35
N SER A 83 1.25 -28.92 -22.22
CA SER A 83 1.29 -29.41 -23.61
C SER A 83 1.66 -30.89 -23.74
N GLY A 84 2.29 -31.47 -22.71
CA GLY A 84 2.63 -32.90 -22.65
C GLY A 84 1.51 -33.79 -22.13
N ILE A 85 0.38 -33.22 -21.69
CA ILE A 85 -0.75 -33.97 -21.14
C ILE A 85 -1.68 -34.35 -22.29
N SER A 86 -2.03 -35.63 -22.39
CA SER A 86 -2.93 -36.12 -23.45
C SER A 86 -4.39 -35.85 -23.09
N ASN A 87 -5.23 -35.62 -24.10
CA ASN A 87 -6.68 -35.46 -23.90
C ASN A 87 -7.31 -36.65 -23.16
N ALA A 88 -6.81 -37.88 -23.41
CA ALA A 88 -7.27 -39.08 -22.72
C ALA A 88 -7.02 -39.02 -21.20
N SER A 89 -5.86 -38.49 -20.78
CA SER A 89 -5.55 -38.32 -19.34
C SER A 89 -6.39 -37.23 -18.67
N ILE A 90 -6.78 -36.19 -19.41
CA ILE A 90 -7.69 -35.15 -18.93
C ILE A 90 -9.09 -35.74 -18.71
N VAL A 91 -9.60 -36.53 -19.67
CA VAL A 91 -10.91 -37.19 -19.56
C VAL A 91 -10.93 -38.17 -18.39
N SER A 92 -9.91 -39.01 -18.23
CA SER A 92 -9.85 -39.96 -17.10
C SER A 92 -9.79 -39.27 -15.74
N TYR A 93 -9.11 -38.12 -15.65
CA TYR A 93 -9.06 -37.34 -14.41
C TYR A 93 -10.41 -36.72 -14.07
N LEU A 94 -11.12 -36.19 -15.06
CA LEU A 94 -12.46 -35.61 -14.86
C LEU A 94 -13.48 -36.68 -14.46
N GLU A 95 -13.38 -37.89 -15.01
CA GLU A 95 -14.23 -39.03 -14.66
C GLU A 95 -13.96 -39.53 -13.22
N ASP A 96 -12.70 -39.58 -12.79
CA ASP A 96 -12.33 -39.95 -11.42
C ASP A 96 -12.82 -38.92 -10.37
N GLN A 97 -12.89 -37.65 -10.75
CA GLN A 97 -13.39 -36.58 -9.90
C GLN A 97 -14.93 -36.43 -9.92
N ASP A 98 -15.65 -37.33 -10.59
CA ASP A 98 -17.12 -37.33 -10.74
C ASP A 98 -17.67 -35.96 -11.18
N MET A 99 -16.91 -35.24 -12.03
CA MET A 99 -17.31 -33.91 -12.49
C MET A 99 -18.23 -34.01 -13.69
N SER A 100 -19.47 -33.55 -13.55
CA SER A 100 -20.42 -33.51 -14.65
C SER A 100 -20.12 -32.35 -15.62
N TYR A 101 -20.56 -32.49 -16.88
CA TYR A 101 -20.51 -31.41 -17.86
C TYR A 101 -21.18 -30.13 -17.35
N TYR A 102 -22.28 -30.27 -16.59
CA TYR A 102 -22.98 -29.14 -15.99
C TYR A 102 -22.10 -28.39 -14.98
N ASP A 103 -21.37 -29.10 -14.12
CA ASP A 103 -20.47 -28.49 -13.11
C ASP A 103 -19.28 -27.77 -13.75
N LEU A 104 -18.80 -28.28 -14.89
CA LEU A 104 -17.75 -27.66 -15.68
C LEU A 104 -18.23 -26.37 -16.36
N SER A 105 -19.49 -26.32 -16.81
CA SER A 105 -20.06 -25.15 -17.48
C SER A 105 -20.20 -23.92 -16.56
N GLU A 106 -20.26 -24.13 -15.24
CA GLU A 106 -20.29 -23.06 -14.24
C GLU A 106 -18.91 -22.43 -14.00
N HIS A 107 -17.83 -23.10 -14.42
CA HIS A 107 -16.48 -22.59 -14.24
C HIS A 107 -16.14 -21.50 -15.26
N LYS A 108 -15.72 -20.34 -14.76
CA LYS A 108 -15.34 -19.17 -15.57
C LYS A 108 -14.28 -19.46 -16.64
N VAL A 109 -13.39 -20.42 -16.39
CA VAL A 109 -12.34 -20.82 -17.34
C VAL A 109 -12.95 -21.49 -18.57
N VAL A 110 -13.94 -22.35 -18.36
CA VAL A 110 -14.66 -23.06 -19.42
C VAL A 110 -15.53 -22.07 -20.20
N GLN A 111 -16.26 -21.18 -19.52
CA GLN A 111 -17.06 -20.13 -20.18
C GLN A 111 -16.20 -19.25 -21.08
N LYS A 112 -15.06 -18.78 -20.59
CA LYS A 112 -14.12 -17.96 -21.38
C LYS A 112 -13.54 -18.72 -22.58
N ALA A 113 -13.38 -20.04 -22.46
CA ALA A 113 -12.91 -20.87 -23.57
C ALA A 113 -13.95 -20.91 -24.71
N PHE A 114 -15.25 -20.96 -24.38
CA PHE A 114 -16.35 -20.92 -25.35
C PHE A 114 -16.66 -19.51 -25.88
N ASP A 115 -16.29 -18.45 -25.15
CA ASP A 115 -16.33 -17.08 -25.70
C ASP A 115 -15.30 -16.86 -26.82
N THR A 116 -14.36 -17.79 -26.98
CA THR A 116 -13.34 -17.71 -28.02
C THR A 116 -13.82 -18.42 -29.28
N ASP A 117 -13.89 -17.70 -30.41
CA ASP A 117 -14.37 -18.22 -31.70
C ASP A 117 -13.68 -19.53 -32.12
N SER A 118 -12.39 -19.69 -31.82
CA SER A 118 -11.63 -20.89 -32.19
C SER A 118 -12.15 -22.17 -31.53
N THR A 119 -12.59 -22.12 -30.27
CA THR A 119 -13.11 -23.30 -29.55
C THR A 119 -14.49 -23.68 -30.07
N VAL A 120 -15.35 -22.68 -30.33
CA VAL A 120 -16.69 -22.90 -30.88
C VAL A 120 -16.60 -23.47 -32.29
N LEU A 121 -15.73 -22.93 -33.13
CA LEU A 121 -15.52 -23.45 -34.49
C LEU A 121 -14.99 -24.89 -34.49
N PHE A 122 -14.06 -25.22 -33.59
CA PHE A 122 -13.57 -26.59 -33.45
C PHE A 122 -14.67 -27.56 -32.99
N TYR A 123 -15.53 -27.12 -32.06
CA TYR A 123 -16.67 -27.91 -31.63
C TYR A 123 -17.68 -28.13 -32.76
N LEU A 124 -17.98 -27.08 -33.54
CA LEU A 124 -18.91 -27.16 -34.66
C LEU A 124 -18.37 -28.02 -35.82
N ASP A 125 -17.05 -28.03 -36.06
CA ASP A 125 -16.40 -28.86 -37.09
C ASP A 125 -16.47 -30.36 -36.76
N GLY A 126 -16.46 -30.71 -35.47
CA GLY A 126 -16.59 -32.10 -35.00
C GLY A 126 -18.01 -32.64 -34.96
N LEU A 127 -19.03 -31.80 -35.21
CA LEU A 127 -20.43 -32.22 -35.26
C LEU A 127 -20.84 -32.62 -36.67
N GLU A 128 -21.60 -33.69 -36.78
CA GLU A 128 -22.14 -34.17 -38.06
C GLU A 128 -23.19 -33.17 -38.60
N ASP A 129 -23.18 -32.95 -39.91
CA ASP A 129 -24.03 -31.95 -40.60
C ASP A 129 -25.53 -32.16 -40.32
N ASP A 130 -25.97 -33.40 -40.16
CA ASP A 130 -27.35 -33.78 -39.86
C ASP A 130 -27.78 -33.35 -38.44
N ILE A 131 -26.90 -33.47 -37.45
CA ILE A 131 -27.14 -33.02 -36.08
C ILE A 131 -27.28 -31.48 -36.05
N LEU A 132 -26.41 -30.77 -36.77
CA LEU A 132 -26.48 -29.32 -36.90
C LEU A 132 -27.79 -28.87 -37.56
N ARG A 133 -28.23 -29.57 -38.62
CA ARG A 133 -29.49 -29.29 -39.30
C ARG A 133 -30.69 -29.53 -38.39
N GLN A 134 -30.67 -30.59 -37.60
CA GLN A 134 -31.74 -30.90 -36.65
C GLN A 134 -31.86 -29.81 -35.57
N GLN A 135 -30.74 -29.34 -35.00
CA GLN A 135 -30.74 -28.28 -33.99
C GLN A 135 -31.19 -26.92 -34.54
N LEU A 136 -30.76 -26.57 -35.76
CA LEU A 136 -31.25 -25.37 -36.44
C LEU A 136 -32.75 -25.46 -36.73
N GLN A 137 -33.26 -26.62 -37.11
CA GLN A 137 -34.69 -26.80 -37.38
C GLN A 137 -35.53 -26.79 -36.09
N GLU A 138 -35.04 -27.35 -34.99
CA GLU A 138 -35.68 -27.33 -33.67
C GLU A 138 -35.76 -25.91 -33.08
N SER A 139 -34.69 -25.13 -33.20
CA SER A 139 -34.65 -23.72 -32.77
C SER A 139 -35.56 -22.82 -33.60
N VAL A 140 -35.60 -23.01 -34.93
CA VAL A 140 -36.51 -22.27 -35.83
C VAL A 140 -37.97 -22.67 -35.57
N SER A 141 -38.26 -23.97 -35.37
CA SER A 141 -39.62 -24.45 -35.04
C SER A 141 -40.11 -23.90 -33.70
N SER A 142 -39.24 -23.79 -32.71
CA SER A 142 -39.59 -23.24 -31.39
C SER A 142 -39.89 -21.73 -31.43
N ALA A 143 -39.25 -21.01 -32.35
CA ALA A 143 -39.48 -19.58 -32.58
C ALA A 143 -40.77 -19.29 -33.37
N GLU A 144 -41.28 -20.23 -34.15
CA GLU A 144 -42.51 -20.08 -34.96
C GLU A 144 -43.79 -20.44 -34.20
N THR A 145 -43.68 -21.11 -33.04
CA THR A 145 -44.81 -21.43 -32.15
C THR A 145 -45.15 -20.35 -31.10
N ILE A 146 -44.62 -19.13 -31.26
CA ILE A 146 -44.99 -17.94 -30.43
C ILE A 146 -45.77 -16.93 -31.28
#